data_AF-A0A7K6HXK2-F1
#
_entry.id   AF-A0A7K6HXK2-F1
#
_cell.length_a   1.000
_cell.length_b   1.000
_cell.length_c   1.000
_cell.angle_alpha   90.00
_cell.angle_beta   90.00
_cell.angle_gamma   90.00
#
_symmetry.space_group_name_H-M   'P 1'
#
loop_
_entity.id
_entity.type
_entity.pdbx_description
1 polymer ?
#
loop_
_entity_poly.entity_id
_entity_poly.type
_entity_poly.pdbx_seq_one_letter_code
_entity_poly.pdbx_strand_id
1 'polypeptide(L)'
;PYYVSINQSLFLQAYLHSSDPSLLLFLDTCVASPTNHNTTGGYAIIKNGCVRDPTYTPYYSPHRHILRFKYNAFQSLRRNPVVYLQCELVVCRSSDYSSRCYQGCVRRSKREADS
;
A
#
# COMPACT_ATOMS: atom_id res chain seq x y z
N PRO A 1 13.11 -0.04 -15.07
CA PRO A 1 12.61 1.12 -14.28
C PRO A 1 11.37 1.70 -14.97
N TYR A 2 10.46 2.33 -14.23
CA TYR A 2 9.28 2.99 -14.80
C TYR A 2 9.45 4.51 -14.64
N TYR A 3 9.44 5.24 -15.76
CA TYR A 3 9.68 6.69 -15.78
C TYR A 3 8.37 7.45 -15.73
N VAL A 4 8.32 8.48 -14.88
CA VAL A 4 7.14 9.33 -14.71
C VAL A 4 7.48 10.79 -14.53
N SER A 5 6.55 11.63 -14.98
CA SER A 5 6.55 13.04 -14.64
C SER A 5 5.96 13.27 -13.26
N ILE A 6 6.34 14.37 -12.62
CA ILE A 6 5.71 14.80 -11.36
C ILE A 6 4.21 14.98 -11.60
N ASN A 7 3.40 14.54 -10.63
CA ASN A 7 1.94 14.54 -10.66
C ASN A 7 1.31 13.60 -11.70
N GLN A 8 2.11 12.80 -12.43
CA GLN A 8 1.57 11.75 -13.28
C GLN A 8 0.97 10.64 -12.43
N SER A 9 -0.23 10.17 -12.79
CA SER A 9 -0.84 9.02 -12.12
C SER A 9 -0.09 7.72 -12.45
N LEU A 10 0.29 7.01 -11.39
CA LEU A 10 0.86 5.67 -11.40
C LEU A 10 -0.25 4.67 -11.12
N PHE A 11 -0.41 3.68 -11.98
CA PHE A 11 -1.40 2.62 -11.83
C PHE A 11 -0.68 1.32 -11.50
N LEU A 12 -1.09 0.67 -10.41
CA LEU A 12 -0.45 -0.54 -9.91
C LEU A 12 -1.47 -1.65 -9.74
N GLN A 13 -0.99 -2.87 -10.02
CA GLN A 13 -1.73 -4.10 -9.79
C GLN A 13 -0.84 -5.10 -9.07
N ALA A 14 -1.37 -5.72 -8.02
CA ALA A 14 -0.84 -6.94 -7.46
C ALA A 14 -1.83 -8.09 -7.71
N TYR A 15 -1.30 -9.27 -8.01
CA TYR A 15 -2.06 -10.47 -8.28
C TYR A 15 -1.47 -11.62 -7.47
N LEU A 16 -2.32 -12.28 -6.68
CA LEU A 16 -1.97 -13.51 -5.97
C LEU A 16 -2.23 -14.69 -6.90
N HIS A 17 -1.16 -15.35 -7.33
CA HIS A 17 -1.24 -16.58 -8.12
C HIS A 17 -1.47 -17.77 -7.19
N SER A 18 -2.72 -18.23 -7.10
CA SER A 18 -3.12 -19.40 -6.31
C SER A 18 -4.32 -20.09 -6.96
N SER A 19 -4.42 -21.40 -6.79
CA SER A 19 -5.59 -22.19 -7.17
C SER A 19 -6.73 -22.13 -6.14
N ASP A 20 -6.47 -21.62 -4.93
CA ASP A 20 -7.46 -21.52 -3.86
C ASP A 20 -8.33 -20.25 -4.03
N PRO A 21 -9.62 -20.38 -4.37
CA PRO A 21 -10.51 -19.24 -4.58
C PRO A 21 -10.92 -18.55 -3.29
N SER A 22 -10.64 -19.16 -2.13
CA SER A 22 -10.96 -18.61 -0.81
C SER A 22 -9.91 -17.62 -0.29
N LEU A 23 -8.83 -17.36 -1.05
CA LEU A 23 -7.83 -16.40 -0.66
C LEU A 23 -8.17 -14.99 -1.14
N LEU A 24 -7.86 -14.01 -0.30
CA LEU A 24 -7.91 -12.60 -0.65
C LEU A 24 -6.59 -11.90 -0.35
N LEU A 25 -6.31 -10.87 -1.14
CA LEU A 25 -5.11 -10.06 -1.05
C LEU A 25 -5.46 -8.69 -0.44
N PHE A 26 -4.68 -8.26 0.54
CA PHE A 26 -4.84 -6.98 1.22
C PHE A 26 -3.53 -6.18 1.17
N LEU A 27 -3.65 -4.87 0.93
CA LEU A 27 -2.53 -3.95 0.93
C LEU A 27 -2.37 -3.34 2.32
N ASP A 28 -1.38 -3.81 3.08
CA ASP A 28 -1.19 -3.31 4.44
C ASP A 28 -0.36 -2.02 4.46
N THR A 29 0.84 -2.05 3.88
CA THR A 29 1.75 -0.91 3.93
C THR A 29 2.41 -0.74 2.57
N CYS A 30 2.46 0.48 2.05
CA CYS A 30 3.22 0.84 0.85
C CYS A 30 4.03 2.10 1.11
N VAL A 31 5.34 2.03 0.89
CA VAL A 31 6.28 3.11 1.13
C VAL A 31 7.13 3.34 -0.12
N ALA A 32 7.27 4.60 -0.51
CA ALA A 32 8.21 5.02 -1.54
C ALA A 32 9.47 5.62 -0.89
N SER A 33 10.64 5.07 -1.21
CA SER A 33 11.93 5.49 -0.64
C SER A 33 13.04 5.60 -1.70
N PRO A 34 14.07 6.43 -1.49
CA PRO A 34 15.23 6.50 -2.37
C PRO A 34 16.07 5.22 -2.40
N THR A 35 15.94 4.38 -1.37
CA THR A 35 16.65 3.12 -1.23
C THR A 35 15.68 1.95 -1.28
N ASN A 36 16.20 0.77 -1.59
CA ASN A 36 15.47 -0.49 -1.68
C ASN A 36 15.31 -1.22 -0.32
N HIS A 37 15.51 -0.54 0.79
CA HIS A 37 15.34 -1.09 2.14
C HIS A 37 14.41 -0.19 2.95
N ASN A 38 13.73 -0.77 3.94
CA ASN A 38 12.83 -0.04 4.84
C ASN A 38 13.63 0.98 5.69
N THR A 39 13.85 2.18 5.14
CA THR A 39 14.56 3.26 5.82
C THR A 39 13.62 4.18 6.58
N THR A 40 14.08 4.67 7.72
CA THR A 40 13.56 5.86 8.36
C THR A 40 13.54 7.02 7.36
N GLY A 41 12.35 7.52 7.00
CA GLY A 41 12.18 8.65 6.07
C GLY A 41 11.50 8.34 4.73
N GLY A 42 11.03 7.11 4.51
CA GLY A 42 10.20 6.79 3.34
C GLY A 42 8.84 7.51 3.36
N TYR A 43 8.31 7.84 2.18
CA TYR A 43 6.98 8.42 2.00
C TYR A 43 5.92 7.32 2.03
N ALA A 44 5.08 7.30 3.07
CA ALA A 44 4.01 6.33 3.20
C ALA A 44 2.84 6.68 2.30
N ILE A 45 2.48 5.76 1.40
CA ILE A 45 1.27 5.83 0.57
C ILE A 45 0.10 5.18 1.31
N ILE A 46 0.36 4.00 1.89
CA ILE A 46 -0.51 3.31 2.84
C ILE A 46 0.34 2.88 4.03
N LYS A 47 -0.22 2.92 5.24
CA LYS A 47 0.42 2.40 6.45
C LYS A 47 -0.61 1.73 7.35
N ASN A 48 -0.39 0.46 7.69
CA ASN A 48 -1.29 -0.35 8.52
C ASN A 48 -2.75 -0.36 7.99
N GLY A 49 -2.90 -0.52 6.67
CA GLY A 49 -4.17 -0.47 5.96
C GLY A 49 -4.78 0.93 5.81
N CYS A 50 -4.16 1.97 6.38
CA CYS A 50 -4.65 3.33 6.32
C CYS A 50 -4.00 4.11 5.18
N VAL A 51 -4.81 4.68 4.30
CA VAL A 51 -4.36 5.60 3.25
C VAL A 51 -3.70 6.83 3.88
N ARG A 52 -2.52 7.19 3.37
CA ARG A 52 -1.72 8.34 3.79
C ARG A 52 -1.48 9.32 2.65
N ASP A 53 -1.39 8.83 1.42
CA ASP A 53 -1.33 9.66 0.23
C ASP A 53 -2.74 10.12 -0.19
N PRO A 54 -3.00 11.44 -0.30
CA PRO A 54 -4.31 11.97 -0.66
C PRO A 54 -4.69 11.71 -2.14
N THR A 55 -3.72 11.39 -2.98
CA THR A 55 -3.92 11.04 -4.40
C THR A 55 -4.19 9.55 -4.61
N TYR A 56 -4.12 8.76 -3.53
CA TYR A 56 -4.44 7.34 -3.57
C TYR A 56 -5.89 7.11 -3.98
N THR A 57 -6.12 6.19 -4.91
CA THR A 57 -7.49 5.74 -5.23
C THR A 57 -7.48 4.24 -5.47
N PRO A 58 -8.30 3.45 -4.75
CA PRO A 58 -8.48 2.04 -5.07
C PRO A 58 -9.22 1.89 -6.40
N TYR A 59 -8.85 0.90 -7.20
CA TYR A 59 -9.52 0.55 -8.45
C TYR A 59 -10.28 -0.76 -8.31
N TYR A 60 -11.41 -0.84 -9.01
CA TYR A 60 -12.21 -2.06 -9.05
C TYR A 60 -11.37 -3.25 -9.52
N SER A 61 -11.45 -4.33 -8.74
CA SER A 61 -10.81 -5.61 -9.03
C SER A 61 -11.91 -6.68 -9.04
N PRO A 62 -12.10 -7.43 -10.14
CA PRO A 62 -13.20 -8.38 -10.25
C PRO A 62 -13.04 -9.59 -9.31
N HIS A 63 -11.83 -9.84 -8.83
CA HIS A 63 -11.53 -10.94 -7.92
C HIS A 63 -10.76 -10.45 -6.69
N ARG A 64 -11.00 -11.10 -5.54
CA ARG A 64 -10.38 -10.74 -4.25
C ARG A 64 -8.87 -11.04 -4.16
N HIS A 65 -8.34 -11.83 -5.07
CA HIS A 65 -6.91 -12.12 -5.22
C HIS A 65 -6.18 -11.09 -6.11
N ILE A 66 -6.89 -10.07 -6.62
CA ILE A 66 -6.34 -8.93 -7.37
C ILE A 66 -6.53 -7.67 -6.54
N LEU A 67 -5.47 -6.88 -6.43
CA LEU A 67 -5.50 -5.53 -5.87
C LEU A 67 -5.08 -4.55 -6.95
N ARG A 68 -5.85 -3.47 -7.13
CA ARG A 68 -5.52 -2.37 -8.03
C ARG A 68 -5.65 -1.04 -7.32
N PHE A 69 -4.71 -0.14 -7.54
CA PHE A 69 -4.77 1.21 -7.03
C PHE A 69 -3.98 2.18 -7.91
N LYS A 70 -4.26 3.47 -7.75
CA LYS A 70 -3.39 4.53 -8.25
C LYS A 70 -2.89 5.41 -7.13
N TYR A 71 -1.79 6.10 -7.38
CA TYR A 71 -1.37 7.31 -6.68
C TYR A 71 -0.59 8.20 -7.66
N ASN A 72 -0.39 9.47 -7.35
CA ASN A 72 0.37 10.37 -8.22
C ASN A 72 1.85 10.41 -7.83
N ALA A 73 2.72 10.47 -8.83
CA ALA A 73 4.13 10.73 -8.61
C ALA A 73 4.31 12.09 -7.89
N PHE A 74 5.13 12.12 -6.85
CA PHE A 74 5.29 13.30 -5.99
C PHE A 74 6.69 13.93 -6.10
N GLN A 75 6.78 15.20 -5.71
CA GLN A 75 7.97 16.03 -5.93
C GLN A 75 9.07 15.87 -4.86
N SER A 76 8.79 15.19 -3.74
CA SER A 76 9.80 14.89 -2.69
C SER A 76 11.01 14.10 -3.25
N LEU A 77 10.91 13.62 -4.49
CA LEU A 77 11.92 12.91 -5.25
C LEU A 77 12.94 13.81 -5.95
N ARG A 78 12.85 15.15 -5.88
CA ARG A 78 13.81 16.03 -6.60
C ARG A 78 15.28 15.81 -6.18
N ARG A 79 15.54 15.24 -4.99
CA ARG A 79 16.90 14.88 -4.56
C ARG A 79 17.40 13.54 -5.11
N ASN A 80 16.49 12.63 -5.46
CA ASN A 80 16.80 11.28 -5.94
C ASN A 80 15.93 10.95 -7.15
N PRO A 81 16.49 10.90 -8.38
CA PRO A 81 15.72 10.68 -9.60
C PRO A 81 15.10 9.28 -9.69
N VAL A 82 15.41 8.40 -8.74
CA VAL A 82 14.92 7.02 -8.65
C VAL A 82 14.34 6.81 -7.27
N VAL A 83 13.19 6.13 -7.23
CA VAL A 83 12.61 5.60 -6.01
C VAL A 83 12.20 4.15 -6.16
N TYR A 84 12.19 3.49 -5.02
CA TYR A 84 11.72 2.14 -4.84
C TYR A 84 10.37 2.21 -4.15
N LEU A 85 9.39 1.52 -4.71
CA LEU A 85 8.11 1.30 -4.07
C LEU A 85 8.14 -0.07 -3.40
N GLN A 86 7.94 -0.08 -2.10
CA GLN A 86 7.92 -1.29 -1.28
C GLN A 86 6.52 -1.45 -0.71
N CYS A 87 5.88 -2.59 -0.99
CA CYS A 87 4.53 -2.86 -0.53
C CYS A 87 4.48 -4.20 0.21
N GLU A 88 3.92 -4.17 1.41
CA GLU A 88 3.60 -5.32 2.24
C GLU A 88 2.18 -5.77 1.92
N LEU A 89 2.09 -6.96 1.32
CA LEU A 89 0.83 -7.60 0.96
C LEU A 89 0.52 -8.70 1.97
N VAL A 90 -0.73 -8.77 2.39
CA VAL A 90 -1.22 -9.80 3.30
C VAL A 90 -2.19 -10.70 2.55
N VAL A 91 -2.04 -12.01 2.72
CA VAL A 91 -2.95 -13.01 2.19
C VAL A 91 -3.78 -13.56 3.35
N CYS A 92 -5.10 -13.52 3.22
CA CYS A 92 -6.02 -14.07 4.22
C CYS A 92 -7.02 -15.02 3.57
N ARG A 93 -7.63 -15.88 4.40
CA ARG A 93 -8.84 -16.62 4.00
C ARG A 93 -10.04 -15.69 4.04
N SER A 94 -10.91 -15.80 3.05
CA SER A 94 -12.11 -14.98 2.90
C SER A 94 -13.14 -15.20 3.99
N SER A 95 -13.13 -16.37 4.62
CA SER A 95 -14.02 -16.73 5.74
C SER A 95 -13.48 -16.32 7.11
N ASP A 96 -12.22 -15.91 7.21
CA ASP A 96 -11.62 -15.50 8.49
C ASP A 96 -11.78 -14.00 8.69
N TYR A 97 -12.93 -13.61 9.25
CA TYR A 97 -13.26 -12.22 9.57
C TYR A 97 -12.42 -11.61 10.69
N SER A 98 -11.65 -12.42 11.43
CA SER A 98 -10.72 -11.92 12.46
C SER A 98 -9.35 -11.54 11.88
N SER A 99 -9.08 -11.95 10.63
CA SER A 99 -7.80 -11.76 9.96
C SER A 99 -7.43 -10.29 9.76
N ARG A 100 -6.13 -10.05 9.59
CA ARG A 100 -5.56 -8.71 9.32
C ARG A 100 -6.24 -8.01 8.13
N CYS A 101 -6.66 -8.76 7.11
CA CYS A 101 -7.31 -8.20 5.93
C CYS A 101 -8.69 -7.58 6.23
N TYR A 102 -9.45 -8.15 7.16
CA TYR A 102 -10.77 -7.61 7.56
C TYR A 102 -10.68 -6.53 8.63
N GLN A 103 -9.57 -6.46 9.37
CA GLN A 103 -9.31 -5.34 10.29
C GLN A 103 -9.15 -3.99 9.57
N GLY A 104 -8.80 -3.99 8.27
CA GLY A 104 -8.69 -2.78 7.47
C GLY A 104 -7.67 -1.77 8.02
N CYS A 105 -8.03 -0.49 8.06
CA CYS A 105 -7.19 0.57 8.59
C CYS A 105 -7.13 0.52 10.12
N VAL A 106 -5.95 0.20 10.66
CA VAL A 106 -5.68 0.20 12.11
C VAL A 106 -4.84 1.41 12.47
N ARG A 107 -5.46 2.38 13.13
CA ARG A 107 -4.78 3.54 13.71
C ARG A 107 -4.33 3.20 15.12
N ARG A 108 -3.06 3.47 15.44
CA ARG A 108 -2.59 3.46 16.83
C ARG A 108 -3.35 4.55 17.59
N SER A 109 -4.09 4.19 18.64
CA SER A 109 -4.63 5.19 19.55
C SER A 109 -3.48 5.98 20.16
N LYS A 110 -3.64 7.31 20.27
CA LYS A 110 -2.75 8.13 21.08
C LYS A 110 -2.87 7.55 22.50
N ARG A 111 -1.77 7.08 23.09
CA ARG A 111 -1.80 6.76 24.53
C ARG A 111 -2.09 8.08 25.23
N GLU A 112 -3.20 8.17 25.95
CA GLU A 112 -3.37 9.20 26.97
C GLU A 112 -2.23 8.99 27.96
N ALA A 113 -1.35 9.98 28.05
CA ALA A 113 -0.43 10.04 29.16
C ALA A 113 -1.28 10.55 30.32
N ASP A 114 -1.68 9.65 31.22
CA ASP A 114 -2.21 10.04 32.53
C ASP A 114 -1.24 11.06 33.13
N SER A 115 -1.75 12.25 33.44
CA SER A 115 -1.05 13.30 34.19
C SER A 115 -1.50 13.25 35.64
#